data_AF-A0A6A5ZS17-F1
#
_entry.id   AF-A0A6A5ZS17-F1
#
_cell.length_a   1.000
_cell.length_b   1.000
_cell.length_c   1.000
_cell.angle_alpha   90.00
_cell.angle_beta   90.00
_cell.angle_gamma   90.00
#
_symmetry.space_group_name_H-M   'P 1'
#
loop_
_entity.id
_entity.type
_entity.pdbx_description
1 polymer ?
#
loop_
_entity_poly.entity_id
_entity_poly.type
_entity_poly.pdbx_seq_one_letter_code
_entity_poly.pdbx_strand_id
1 'polypeptide(L)'
;MAHLNKIPLAVSLKNGRKRHGLSKKATNTNKSREEFASKKRNQPQRSVSGGTPVAKRPKTQAASPVNDLQNRMAAATARENARRSVSILSSAETFDLTNDESSDTEPEIPLAIDPRARMLRPAQQPPHSGQPTWTFSGLESSTASSSTYTSSHSHTTARISPTPTFSPSIVRSDIAQKTPVFQAEQVINTDKARIAALDGQFDRLKREHEAKIQQLRQEKESEEARVEALRQGMKLKLTDAEMQLTKKDRELKAEQVASRNEGDRLRTMLEEEKQKSAALEQERDVLRDKLETSKNAATENDALRSEKLALRITVEELNEEIGKDRKDAEALRAELNVANTALSELEAFKIANGDLTAQLEAVKTANADLTAHLETCKSAVQGRPPSEPAVTSPSVRSEIHSGASDEQTKLDNIRKMYTQVKGRYDNLYSVVKNLSSTTRDMPLAGFGEFGGYLTQLKKIVDEAEKTRMLPNGGRLGG
;
A
#
# COMPACT_ATOMS: atom_id res chain seq x y z
N MET A 1 5.79 20.46 -68.84
CA MET A 1 5.25 19.20 -68.29
C MET A 1 5.12 19.43 -66.78
N ALA A 2 3.93 19.67 -66.20
CA ALA A 2 2.77 18.77 -66.09
C ALA A 2 3.18 17.47 -65.35
N HIS A 3 2.86 17.27 -64.07
CA HIS A 3 1.50 17.27 -63.51
C HIS A 3 1.40 17.75 -62.06
N LEU A 4 0.25 18.34 -61.71
CA LEU A 4 -0.20 18.49 -60.31
C LEU A 4 -0.70 17.15 -59.76
N ASN A 5 -0.63 16.98 -58.43
CA ASN A 5 -1.70 16.30 -57.70
C ASN A 5 -1.90 16.91 -56.31
N LYS A 6 -3.11 17.43 -56.09
CA LYS A 6 -3.63 17.88 -54.78
C LYS A 6 -4.66 16.86 -54.31
N ILE A 7 -4.57 16.38 -53.08
CA ILE A 7 -5.72 15.79 -52.37
C ILE A 7 -5.73 16.30 -50.93
N PRO A 8 -6.72 17.11 -50.53
CA PRO A 8 -7.03 17.38 -49.13
C PRO A 8 -8.11 16.41 -48.63
N LEU A 9 -7.98 15.90 -47.40
CA LEU A 9 -9.08 15.26 -46.69
C LEU A 9 -9.24 15.86 -45.30
N ALA A 10 -10.40 16.49 -45.09
CA ALA A 10 -10.84 17.03 -43.81
C ALA A 10 -11.82 16.06 -43.14
N VAL A 11 -11.65 15.79 -41.84
CA VAL A 11 -12.69 15.14 -41.03
C VAL A 11 -12.80 15.79 -39.64
N SER A 12 -13.87 16.57 -39.48
CA SER A 12 -14.73 16.69 -38.29
C SER A 12 -14.09 16.95 -36.90
N LEU A 13 -14.02 18.24 -36.53
CA LEU A 13 -14.02 18.68 -35.13
C LEU A 13 -15.47 18.78 -34.61
N LYS A 14 -15.83 17.95 -33.62
CA LYS A 14 -17.13 18.04 -32.93
C LYS A 14 -17.11 19.12 -31.84
N ASN A 15 -17.49 20.35 -32.21
CA ASN A 15 -18.09 21.29 -31.27
C ASN A 15 -19.58 20.93 -31.12
N GLY A 16 -20.24 20.95 -29.95
CA GLY A 16 -19.81 21.48 -28.65
C GLY A 16 -20.54 22.77 -28.29
N ARG A 17 -21.89 22.77 -28.18
CA ARG A 17 -22.64 23.90 -27.56
C ARG A 17 -24.10 23.59 -27.17
N LYS A 18 -24.42 23.97 -25.91
CA LYS A 18 -25.67 24.62 -25.41
C LYS A 18 -27.01 23.90 -25.65
N ARG A 19 -27.65 23.41 -24.58
CA ARG A 19 -28.52 24.13 -23.60
C ARG A 19 -29.95 24.38 -24.11
N HIS A 20 -30.92 23.73 -23.48
CA HIS A 20 -32.22 24.18 -22.94
C HIS A 20 -32.79 22.91 -22.25
N GLY A 21 -33.49 22.91 -21.11
CA GLY A 21 -34.17 23.95 -20.33
C GLY A 21 -35.47 23.33 -19.79
N LEU A 22 -36.07 23.89 -18.72
CA LEU A 22 -37.36 23.47 -18.12
C LEU A 22 -37.32 22.16 -17.29
N SER A 23 -38.15 21.92 -16.26
CA SER A 23 -38.99 22.81 -15.41
C SER A 23 -39.69 22.02 -14.27
N LYS A 24 -39.58 22.51 -13.02
CA LYS A 24 -40.57 22.45 -11.90
C LYS A 24 -41.17 21.09 -11.42
N LYS A 25 -40.98 20.81 -10.12
CA LYS A 25 -42.00 20.69 -9.03
C LYS A 25 -41.24 20.26 -7.75
N ALA A 26 -41.27 20.96 -6.60
CA ALA A 26 -42.36 21.09 -5.61
C ALA A 26 -42.84 19.70 -5.11
N THR A 27 -42.86 19.34 -3.83
CA THR A 27 -43.14 20.05 -2.55
C THR A 27 -42.36 19.39 -1.38
N ASN A 28 -41.66 20.07 -0.48
CA ASN A 28 -42.12 20.70 0.78
C ASN A 28 -43.39 20.12 1.45
N THR A 29 -43.22 19.31 2.51
CA THR A 29 -44.05 19.40 3.72
C THR A 29 -43.26 19.05 4.97
N ASN A 30 -43.62 19.74 6.06
CA ASN A 30 -43.00 19.73 7.37
C ASN A 30 -43.59 18.67 8.32
N LYS A 31 -42.94 18.56 9.49
CA LYS A 31 -43.53 18.44 10.85
C LYS A 31 -43.80 17.06 11.50
N SER A 32 -43.05 16.88 12.60
CA SER A 32 -43.49 16.49 13.96
C SER A 32 -44.09 15.11 14.24
N ARG A 33 -43.43 14.38 15.14
CA ARG A 33 -44.04 13.96 16.42
C ARG A 33 -42.99 13.79 17.53
N GLU A 34 -43.22 14.45 18.67
CA GLU A 34 -42.47 14.30 19.93
C GLU A 34 -43.09 13.22 20.84
N GLU A 35 -42.46 12.99 22.01
CA GLU A 35 -42.98 12.28 23.21
C GLU A 35 -43.22 10.75 23.07
N PHE A 36 -42.89 9.84 24.01
CA PHE A 36 -42.43 9.85 25.42
C PHE A 36 -41.66 8.52 25.71
N ALA A 37 -40.94 8.25 26.82
CA ALA A 37 -40.55 9.00 28.02
C ALA A 37 -39.31 8.41 28.74
N SER A 38 -38.57 9.27 29.44
CA SER A 38 -37.89 9.11 30.74
C SER A 38 -37.33 7.75 31.23
N LYS A 39 -36.03 7.73 31.58
CA LYS A 39 -35.62 7.29 32.94
C LYS A 39 -34.33 7.96 33.45
N LYS A 40 -34.45 8.63 34.60
CA LYS A 40 -33.37 9.25 35.39
C LYS A 40 -32.61 8.17 36.19
N ARG A 41 -31.28 8.30 36.37
CA ARG A 41 -30.67 8.62 37.68
C ARG A 41 -29.12 8.66 37.70
N ASN A 42 -28.62 9.65 38.46
CA ASN A 42 -27.42 9.65 39.31
C ASN A 42 -26.02 9.42 38.70
N GLN A 43 -25.34 10.55 38.41
CA GLN A 43 -23.97 10.73 38.91
C GLN A 43 -24.00 11.08 40.41
N PRO A 44 -22.93 10.77 41.17
CA PRO A 44 -22.50 11.57 42.31
C PRO A 44 -21.30 12.45 41.94
N GLN A 45 -21.29 13.70 42.43
CA GLN A 45 -20.13 14.59 42.32
C GLN A 45 -19.00 14.15 43.26
N ARG A 46 -17.76 14.47 42.90
CA ARG A 46 -16.69 14.71 43.89
C ARG A 46 -15.81 15.88 43.48
N SER A 47 -15.82 16.90 44.33
CA SER A 47 -15.00 18.10 44.27
C SER A 47 -13.73 17.91 45.12
N VAL A 48 -12.56 18.20 44.54
CA VAL A 48 -11.28 18.47 45.24
C VAL A 48 -10.50 19.42 44.32
N SER A 49 -10.64 20.75 44.42
CA SER A 49 -9.78 21.66 45.20
C SER A 49 -8.27 21.43 44.98
N GLY A 50 -7.62 22.31 44.20
CA GLY A 50 -6.17 22.24 43.94
C GLY A 50 -5.66 23.47 43.17
N GLY A 51 -5.69 24.64 43.80
CA GLY A 51 -5.16 25.87 43.21
C GLY A 51 -3.67 26.06 43.50
N THR A 52 -2.88 26.40 42.48
CA THR A 52 -1.51 26.95 42.58
C THR A 52 -1.18 27.70 41.27
N PRO A 53 -0.17 28.60 41.21
CA PRO A 53 -0.50 29.98 40.88
C PRO A 53 -0.16 30.45 39.46
N VAL A 54 -0.75 31.59 39.10
CA VAL A 54 -0.47 32.36 37.88
C VAL A 54 1.01 32.75 37.83
N ALA A 55 1.79 32.04 37.03
CA ALA A 55 3.15 32.43 36.69
C ALA A 55 3.14 33.67 35.78
N LYS A 56 3.90 34.70 36.15
CA LYS A 56 4.01 35.96 35.41
C LYS A 56 4.63 35.70 34.03
N ARG A 57 3.99 36.21 32.96
CA ARG A 57 4.57 36.30 31.62
C ARG A 57 5.95 37.01 31.69
N PRO A 58 7.06 36.39 31.27
CA PRO A 58 8.26 37.14 30.96
C PRO A 58 8.00 37.99 29.71
N LYS A 59 8.46 39.25 29.71
CA LYS A 59 8.49 40.07 28.49
C LYS A 59 9.47 39.43 27.51
N THR A 60 8.96 38.95 26.38
CA THR A 60 9.80 38.54 25.24
C THR A 60 10.55 39.76 24.72
N GLN A 61 11.84 39.85 25.02
CA GLN A 61 12.76 40.66 24.23
C GLN A 61 12.76 40.12 22.80
N ALA A 62 12.86 41.00 21.80
CA ALA A 62 12.90 40.60 20.41
C ALA A 62 14.20 39.82 20.14
N ALA A 63 14.10 38.49 20.05
CA ALA A 63 15.22 37.64 19.69
C ALA A 63 15.59 37.87 18.21
N SER A 64 16.89 37.97 17.93
CA SER A 64 17.39 38.12 16.56
C SER A 64 16.95 36.92 15.70
N PRO A 65 16.44 37.14 14.46
CA PRO A 65 15.83 36.09 13.65
C PRO A 65 16.76 34.93 13.28
N VAL A 66 18.07 35.09 13.45
CA VAL A 66 19.08 34.05 13.23
C VAL A 66 18.95 32.89 14.25
N ASN A 67 18.66 33.21 15.52
CA ASN A 67 18.58 32.18 16.58
C ASN A 67 17.32 31.32 16.46
N ASP A 68 16.21 31.86 15.96
CA ASP A 68 14.98 31.10 15.74
C ASP A 68 15.14 30.05 14.63
N LEU A 69 15.91 30.34 13.58
CA LEU A 69 16.19 29.37 12.53
C LEU A 69 17.01 28.19 13.07
N GLN A 70 18.03 28.47 13.89
CA GLN A 70 18.91 27.46 14.46
C GLN A 70 18.19 26.59 15.51
N ASN A 71 17.34 27.19 16.34
CA ASN A 71 16.46 26.45 17.25
C ASN A 71 15.42 25.59 16.51
N ARG A 72 14.87 26.08 15.39
CA ARG A 72 13.94 25.31 14.54
C ARG A 72 14.63 24.13 13.85
N MET A 73 15.87 24.28 13.39
CA MET A 73 16.63 23.15 12.84
C MET A 73 16.94 22.11 13.92
N ALA A 74 17.41 22.53 15.10
CA ALA A 74 17.66 21.60 16.21
C ALA A 74 16.40 20.81 16.63
N ALA A 75 15.24 21.49 16.70
CA ALA A 75 13.96 20.84 17.00
C ALA A 75 13.49 19.88 15.88
N ALA A 76 13.82 20.16 14.61
CA ALA A 76 13.55 19.25 13.50
C ALA A 76 14.44 17.99 13.58
N THR A 77 15.75 18.13 13.82
CA THR A 77 16.67 17.01 13.98
C THR A 77 16.30 16.13 15.20
N ALA A 78 15.85 16.73 16.29
CA ALA A 78 15.36 15.99 17.46
C ALA A 78 14.10 15.14 17.14
N ARG A 79 13.16 15.67 16.34
CA ARG A 79 11.98 14.92 15.89
C ARG A 79 12.33 13.79 14.91
N GLU A 80 13.29 14.03 14.02
CA GLU A 80 13.80 13.03 13.07
C GLU A 80 14.42 11.83 13.81
N ASN A 81 15.27 12.10 14.81
CA ASN A 81 15.89 11.07 15.64
C ASN A 81 14.84 10.32 16.47
N ALA A 82 13.88 11.01 17.09
CA ALA A 82 12.80 10.34 17.85
C ALA A 82 11.97 9.38 16.97
N ARG A 83 11.70 9.73 15.71
CA ARG A 83 11.02 8.84 14.75
C ARG A 83 11.84 7.59 14.43
N ARG A 84 13.15 7.75 14.20
CA ARG A 84 14.06 6.61 13.96
C ARG A 84 14.15 5.67 15.17
N SER A 85 14.17 6.20 16.39
CA SER A 85 14.18 5.40 17.62
C SER A 85 12.94 4.50 17.76
N VAL A 86 11.75 5.01 17.43
CA VAL A 86 10.50 4.23 17.47
C VAL A 86 10.46 3.17 16.37
N SER A 87 11.00 3.49 15.18
CA SER A 87 11.06 2.53 14.08
C SER A 87 11.91 1.30 14.37
N ILE A 88 12.99 1.43 15.16
CA ILE A 88 13.91 0.32 15.46
C ILE A 88 13.31 -0.63 16.52
N LEU A 89 12.49 -0.12 17.44
CA LEU A 89 11.83 -0.92 18.47
C LEU A 89 10.58 -1.66 17.96
N SER A 90 10.02 -1.27 16.81
CA SER A 90 8.85 -1.91 16.19
C SER A 90 9.17 -3.16 15.36
N SER A 91 10.45 -3.53 15.19
CA SER A 91 10.88 -4.64 14.32
C SER A 91 11.56 -5.77 15.09
N ALA A 92 11.41 -5.81 16.41
CA ALA A 92 12.06 -6.76 17.31
C ALA A 92 11.06 -7.52 18.18
N GLU A 93 10.08 -8.18 17.57
CA GLU A 93 9.18 -9.09 18.28
C GLU A 93 8.82 -10.32 17.43
N THR A 94 8.84 -11.49 18.07
CA THR A 94 8.52 -12.83 17.52
C THR A 94 9.40 -13.35 16.37
N PHE A 95 10.59 -13.85 16.73
CA PHE A 95 11.24 -14.94 15.98
C PHE A 95 11.30 -16.15 16.92
N ASP A 96 10.26 -16.98 16.89
CA ASP A 96 10.14 -18.16 17.74
C ASP A 96 10.83 -19.35 17.07
N LEU A 97 11.78 -19.98 17.78
CA LEU A 97 12.66 -21.01 17.24
C LEU A 97 12.20 -22.40 17.69
N THR A 98 11.17 -22.94 17.03
CA THR A 98 10.89 -24.38 17.06
C THR A 98 11.51 -25.02 15.83
N ASN A 99 12.78 -25.44 15.96
CA ASN A 99 13.32 -26.50 15.10
C ASN A 99 12.48 -27.76 15.33
N ASP A 100 11.92 -28.33 14.28
CA ASP A 100 11.47 -29.73 14.29
C ASP A 100 12.05 -30.42 13.05
N GLU A 101 12.87 -31.44 13.29
CA GLU A 101 13.56 -32.22 12.26
C GLU A 101 12.68 -33.41 11.86
N SER A 102 12.04 -33.39 10.68
CA SER A 102 11.55 -34.66 10.10
C SER A 102 11.52 -34.72 8.58
N SER A 103 12.18 -35.77 8.08
CA SER A 103 11.91 -36.55 6.87
C SER A 103 11.79 -35.84 5.51
N ASP A 104 12.82 -36.07 4.69
CA ASP A 104 12.71 -36.75 3.39
C ASP A 104 11.30 -37.03 2.84
N THR A 105 10.92 -36.33 1.77
CA THR A 105 10.32 -36.99 0.59
C THR A 105 10.52 -36.09 -0.64
N GLU A 106 11.37 -36.48 -1.59
CA GLU A 106 11.32 -35.94 -2.95
C GLU A 106 10.04 -36.41 -3.65
N PRO A 107 9.41 -35.57 -4.49
CA PRO A 107 8.89 -36.10 -5.74
C PRO A 107 9.39 -35.33 -6.97
N GLU A 108 9.60 -36.11 -8.03
CA GLU A 108 10.20 -35.74 -9.30
C GLU A 108 9.50 -34.60 -10.05
N ILE A 109 10.30 -33.85 -10.82
CA ILE A 109 9.85 -32.83 -11.77
C ILE A 109 9.45 -33.50 -13.10
N PRO A 110 8.26 -33.21 -13.67
CA PRO A 110 8.01 -33.38 -15.08
C PRO A 110 7.91 -32.04 -15.83
N LEU A 111 8.97 -31.75 -16.58
CA LEU A 111 8.97 -31.23 -17.95
C LEU A 111 7.95 -30.14 -18.38
N ALA A 112 8.53 -28.98 -18.69
CA ALA A 112 8.16 -28.01 -19.74
C ALA A 112 6.86 -28.24 -20.55
N ILE A 113 5.95 -27.26 -20.50
CA ILE A 113 4.85 -27.10 -21.46
C ILE A 113 5.02 -25.78 -22.23
N ASP A 114 4.98 -25.88 -23.55
CA ASP A 114 5.24 -24.83 -24.55
C ASP A 114 4.07 -23.81 -24.66
N PRO A 115 4.30 -22.49 -24.53
CA PRO A 115 3.25 -21.47 -24.56
C PRO A 115 2.85 -21.05 -25.99
N ARG A 116 2.41 -21.99 -26.85
CA ARG A 116 2.10 -21.65 -28.25
C ARG A 116 1.00 -22.44 -28.98
N ALA A 117 -0.18 -22.61 -28.36
CA ALA A 117 -1.38 -23.04 -29.08
C ALA A 117 -2.65 -22.24 -28.74
N ARG A 118 -3.30 -21.75 -29.81
CA ARG A 118 -4.63 -21.15 -29.93
C ARG A 118 -5.70 -21.76 -29.01
N MET A 119 -6.68 -20.94 -28.59
CA MET A 119 -8.07 -21.13 -29.03
C MET A 119 -8.96 -19.88 -28.79
N LEU A 120 -9.64 -19.52 -29.88
CA LEU A 120 -10.83 -18.69 -30.08
C LEU A 120 -11.60 -18.12 -28.86
N ARG A 121 -11.82 -16.80 -28.92
CA ARG A 121 -12.78 -16.02 -28.12
C ARG A 121 -14.17 -16.05 -28.80
N PRO A 122 -15.24 -16.57 -28.14
CA PRO A 122 -16.62 -16.37 -28.61
C PRO A 122 -17.15 -14.97 -28.26
N ALA A 123 -18.22 -14.56 -28.95
CA ALA A 123 -18.76 -13.21 -28.89
C ALA A 123 -19.62 -12.91 -27.64
N GLN A 124 -19.84 -11.62 -27.38
CA GLN A 124 -20.81 -11.13 -26.40
C GLN A 124 -22.25 -11.45 -26.82
N GLN A 125 -23.10 -11.82 -25.85
CA GLN A 125 -24.55 -11.64 -25.92
C GLN A 125 -25.05 -10.93 -24.64
N PRO A 126 -25.95 -9.93 -24.76
CA PRO A 126 -26.60 -9.25 -23.64
C PRO A 126 -27.96 -9.93 -23.28
N PRO A 127 -28.71 -9.46 -22.26
CA PRO A 127 -29.25 -10.34 -21.22
C PRO A 127 -30.63 -10.92 -21.52
N HIS A 128 -30.85 -12.17 -21.06
CA HIS A 128 -32.20 -12.71 -20.91
C HIS A 128 -32.82 -12.29 -19.57
N SER A 129 -33.86 -11.47 -19.66
CA SER A 129 -34.89 -11.36 -18.62
C SER A 129 -35.75 -12.64 -18.59
N GLY A 130 -36.01 -13.16 -17.39
CA GLY A 130 -36.81 -14.37 -17.22
C GLY A 130 -36.68 -14.95 -15.82
N GLN A 131 -37.50 -14.47 -14.88
CA GLN A 131 -37.58 -15.04 -13.53
C GLN A 131 -38.27 -16.42 -13.59
N PRO A 132 -37.72 -17.45 -12.93
CA PRO A 132 -38.52 -18.55 -12.42
C PRO A 132 -39.01 -18.16 -11.01
N THR A 133 -40.30 -17.86 -10.88
CA THR A 133 -40.95 -17.72 -9.57
C THR A 133 -41.06 -19.08 -8.89
N TRP A 134 -40.12 -19.40 -7.99
CA TRP A 134 -40.23 -20.55 -7.09
C TRP A 134 -41.18 -20.20 -5.94
N THR A 135 -42.48 -20.40 -6.15
CA THR A 135 -43.48 -20.34 -5.07
C THR A 135 -43.44 -21.63 -4.25
N PHE A 136 -42.52 -21.68 -3.28
CA PHE A 136 -42.50 -22.74 -2.27
C PHE A 136 -43.49 -22.39 -1.15
N SER A 137 -44.76 -22.76 -1.34
CA SER A 137 -45.71 -22.93 -0.23
C SER A 137 -45.50 -24.36 0.28
N GLY A 138 -45.05 -24.56 1.53
CA GLY A 138 -45.93 -24.38 2.67
C GLY A 138 -46.78 -25.65 2.83
N LEU A 139 -46.16 -26.82 3.08
CA LEU A 139 -46.04 -27.38 4.44
C LEU A 139 -47.40 -27.41 5.17
N GLU A 140 -48.36 -28.15 4.60
CA GLU A 140 -49.50 -28.63 5.38
C GLU A 140 -49.07 -29.77 6.31
N SER A 141 -49.43 -29.60 7.58
CA SER A 141 -49.05 -30.49 8.68
C SER A 141 -49.66 -31.88 8.50
N SER A 142 -48.81 -32.87 8.23
CA SER A 142 -49.22 -34.29 8.27
C SER A 142 -49.64 -34.67 9.68
N THR A 143 -50.95 -34.75 9.91
CA THR A 143 -51.53 -35.12 11.21
C THR A 143 -51.69 -36.62 11.33
N ALA A 144 -50.85 -37.20 12.20
CA ALA A 144 -51.10 -38.44 12.95
C ALA A 144 -51.73 -39.62 12.19
N SER A 145 -50.88 -40.45 11.59
CA SER A 145 -51.20 -41.87 11.30
C SER A 145 -51.44 -42.64 12.61
N SER A 146 -52.66 -42.61 13.14
CA SER A 146 -53.05 -43.40 14.30
C SER A 146 -53.30 -44.85 13.91
N SER A 147 -52.27 -45.69 14.04
CA SER A 147 -52.35 -47.13 13.85
C SER A 147 -53.08 -47.79 15.03
N THR A 148 -54.39 -47.96 14.92
CA THR A 148 -55.17 -48.80 15.85
C THR A 148 -55.12 -50.26 15.41
N TYR A 149 -54.14 -50.99 15.95
CA TYR A 149 -53.99 -52.42 15.73
C TYR A 149 -55.07 -53.22 16.49
N THR A 150 -55.82 -54.03 15.74
CA THR A 150 -56.57 -55.24 16.17
C THR A 150 -57.29 -55.26 17.53
N SER A 151 -58.62 -55.33 17.50
CA SER A 151 -59.33 -56.33 18.32
C SER A 151 -60.58 -56.81 17.60
N SER A 152 -60.51 -58.04 17.09
CA SER A 152 -61.64 -58.77 16.52
C SER A 152 -62.57 -59.24 17.64
N HIS A 153 -63.45 -58.35 18.12
CA HIS A 153 -64.55 -58.74 18.99
C HIS A 153 -65.76 -59.17 18.14
N SER A 154 -65.87 -60.47 17.93
CA SER A 154 -67.05 -61.11 17.37
C SER A 154 -68.21 -61.05 18.37
N HIS A 155 -68.92 -59.92 18.39
CA HIS A 155 -70.24 -59.85 19.03
C HIS A 155 -71.25 -60.62 18.17
N THR A 156 -71.29 -61.94 18.41
CA THR A 156 -72.42 -62.78 18.04
C THR A 156 -73.63 -62.29 18.83
N THR A 157 -74.39 -61.34 18.27
CA THR A 157 -75.69 -60.94 18.78
C THR A 157 -76.63 -62.14 18.62
N ALA A 158 -76.68 -62.96 19.67
CA ALA A 158 -77.43 -64.20 19.66
C ALA A 158 -78.90 -63.91 19.35
N ARG A 159 -79.43 -64.63 18.36
CA ARG A 159 -80.86 -64.74 18.10
C ARG A 159 -81.59 -64.98 19.43
N ILE A 160 -82.39 -64.02 19.87
CA ILE A 160 -83.39 -64.26 20.91
C ILE A 160 -84.46 -65.15 20.28
N SER A 161 -84.25 -66.46 20.37
CA SER A 161 -85.28 -67.46 20.15
C SER A 161 -86.26 -67.40 21.33
N PRO A 162 -87.58 -67.26 21.09
CA PRO A 162 -88.55 -67.25 22.17
C PRO A 162 -88.53 -68.60 22.91
N THR A 163 -88.54 -68.52 24.23
CA THR A 163 -88.66 -69.64 25.16
C THR A 163 -89.88 -70.53 24.82
N PRO A 164 -89.77 -71.86 24.88
CA PRO A 164 -90.93 -72.73 24.73
C PRO A 164 -91.88 -72.57 25.92
N THR A 165 -93.14 -72.24 25.63
CA THR A 165 -94.25 -72.27 26.58
C THR A 165 -94.61 -73.72 26.91
N PHE A 166 -93.94 -74.29 27.92
CA PHE A 166 -94.28 -75.61 28.44
C PHE A 166 -95.17 -75.46 29.69
N SER A 167 -96.48 -75.41 29.47
CA SER A 167 -97.48 -75.42 30.55
C SER A 167 -97.62 -76.83 31.14
N PRO A 168 -97.42 -77.03 32.46
CA PRO A 168 -97.71 -78.31 33.10
C PRO A 168 -99.17 -78.34 33.58
N SER A 169 -100.02 -79.13 32.93
CA SER A 169 -101.37 -79.44 33.42
C SER A 169 -101.55 -80.95 33.61
N ILE A 170 -101.46 -81.38 34.87
CA ILE A 170 -101.58 -82.78 35.30
C ILE A 170 -103.02 -83.07 35.74
N VAL A 171 -103.72 -83.96 35.05
CA VAL A 171 -104.78 -84.84 35.59
C VAL A 171 -104.65 -86.18 34.85
N ARG A 172 -103.84 -87.12 35.35
CA ARG A 172 -104.28 -88.24 36.21
C ARG A 172 -105.41 -89.07 35.59
N SER A 173 -105.01 -90.13 34.89
CA SER A 173 -105.82 -91.31 34.59
C SER A 173 -106.04 -92.17 35.85
N ASP A 174 -107.16 -92.89 35.88
CA ASP A 174 -107.62 -93.63 37.05
C ASP A 174 -106.89 -94.94 37.34
N ILE A 175 -107.06 -95.37 38.59
CA ILE A 175 -106.32 -96.43 39.27
C ILE A 175 -106.95 -97.81 39.02
N ALA A 176 -106.17 -98.76 38.52
CA ALA A 176 -106.40 -100.18 38.77
C ALA A 176 -105.12 -101.03 38.62
N GLN A 177 -104.39 -101.26 39.71
CA GLN A 177 -104.14 -102.60 40.28
C GLN A 177 -103.18 -102.53 41.49
N LYS A 178 -103.49 -103.32 42.53
CA LYS A 178 -102.69 -103.46 43.77
C LYS A 178 -101.63 -104.53 43.56
N THR A 179 -100.36 -104.29 43.93
CA THR A 179 -99.33 -105.22 44.47
C THR A 179 -97.91 -104.57 44.39
N PRO A 180 -96.89 -104.98 45.16
CA PRO A 180 -96.72 -104.37 46.49
C PRO A 180 -95.28 -103.93 46.83
N VAL A 181 -95.12 -102.70 47.35
CA VAL A 181 -93.99 -102.17 48.19
C VAL A 181 -92.55 -102.29 47.64
N PHE A 182 -92.07 -103.46 47.24
CA PHE A 182 -90.69 -103.78 46.87
C PHE A 182 -90.16 -102.99 45.66
N GLN A 183 -91.02 -102.69 44.68
CA GLN A 183 -90.62 -101.91 43.49
C GLN A 183 -90.38 -100.42 43.82
N ALA A 184 -91.08 -99.86 44.82
CA ALA A 184 -90.91 -98.46 45.20
C ALA A 184 -89.53 -98.22 45.85
N GLU A 185 -89.05 -99.18 46.65
CA GLU A 185 -87.74 -99.09 47.30
C GLU A 185 -86.58 -99.20 46.30
N GLN A 186 -86.73 -100.03 45.26
CA GLN A 186 -85.78 -100.08 44.16
C GLN A 186 -85.69 -98.74 43.41
N VAL A 187 -86.84 -98.12 43.10
CA VAL A 187 -86.90 -96.78 42.48
C VAL A 187 -86.22 -95.73 43.37
N ILE A 188 -86.54 -95.69 44.66
CA ILE A 188 -85.92 -94.77 45.63
C ILE A 188 -84.40 -94.93 45.68
N ASN A 189 -83.89 -96.16 45.65
CA ASN A 189 -82.45 -96.40 45.65
C ASN A 189 -81.77 -96.00 44.32
N THR A 190 -82.44 -96.19 43.18
CA THR A 190 -81.94 -95.66 41.89
C THR A 190 -81.97 -94.13 41.83
N ASP A 191 -83.00 -93.48 42.40
CA ASP A 191 -83.07 -92.02 42.46
C ASP A 191 -82.04 -91.43 43.41
N LYS A 192 -81.79 -92.04 44.58
CA LYS A 192 -80.68 -91.66 45.47
C LYS A 192 -79.32 -91.75 44.78
N ALA A 193 -79.06 -92.84 44.04
CA ALA A 193 -77.84 -93.00 43.27
C ALA A 193 -77.72 -91.95 42.15
N ARG A 194 -78.83 -91.61 41.49
CA ARG A 194 -78.88 -90.54 40.47
C ARG A 194 -78.64 -89.15 41.07
N ILE A 195 -79.23 -88.85 42.22
CA ILE A 195 -78.99 -87.58 42.94
C ILE A 195 -77.51 -87.47 43.32
N ALA A 196 -76.93 -88.48 43.96
CA ALA A 196 -75.51 -88.47 44.32
C ALA A 196 -74.58 -88.36 43.09
N ALA A 197 -74.95 -88.94 41.95
CA ALA A 197 -74.22 -88.76 40.69
C ALA A 197 -74.33 -87.34 40.12
N LEU A 198 -75.52 -86.71 40.20
CA LEU A 198 -75.74 -85.32 39.79
C LEU A 198 -75.02 -84.32 40.71
N ASP A 199 -75.06 -84.53 42.03
CA ASP A 199 -74.30 -83.73 43.00
C ASP A 199 -72.79 -83.84 42.72
N GLY A 200 -72.30 -85.06 42.48
CA GLY A 200 -70.90 -85.30 42.10
C GLY A 200 -70.50 -84.69 40.76
N GLN A 201 -71.43 -84.54 39.80
CA GLN A 201 -71.21 -83.79 38.55
C GLN A 201 -71.22 -82.28 38.81
N PHE A 202 -72.15 -81.78 39.61
CA PHE A 202 -72.27 -80.37 39.98
C PHE A 202 -71.02 -79.87 40.72
N ASP A 203 -70.49 -80.65 41.66
CA ASP A 203 -69.25 -80.33 42.37
C ASP A 203 -68.00 -80.38 41.48
N ARG A 204 -67.98 -81.21 40.43
CA ARG A 204 -66.90 -81.19 39.43
C ARG A 204 -67.00 -79.93 38.58
N LEU A 205 -68.18 -79.65 38.03
CA LEU A 205 -68.43 -78.46 37.21
C LEU A 205 -68.14 -77.17 37.99
N LYS A 206 -68.53 -77.11 39.27
CA LYS A 206 -68.20 -76.00 40.18
C LYS A 206 -66.70 -75.81 40.35
N ARG A 207 -65.93 -76.91 40.54
CA ARG A 207 -64.46 -76.84 40.62
C ARG A 207 -63.80 -76.45 39.30
N GLU A 208 -64.32 -76.93 38.17
CA GLU A 208 -63.85 -76.56 36.83
C GLU A 208 -64.11 -75.07 36.54
N HIS A 209 -65.30 -74.57 36.89
CA HIS A 209 -65.63 -73.14 36.79
C HIS A 209 -64.77 -72.27 37.72
N GLU A 210 -64.57 -72.68 38.97
CA GLU A 210 -63.70 -71.96 39.92
C GLU A 210 -62.25 -71.92 39.42
N ALA A 211 -61.72 -73.05 38.94
CA ALA A 211 -60.40 -73.11 38.31
C ALA A 211 -60.30 -72.22 37.06
N LYS A 212 -61.33 -72.18 36.22
CA LYS A 212 -61.36 -71.31 35.03
C LYS A 212 -61.45 -69.82 35.41
N ILE A 213 -62.18 -69.46 36.46
CA ILE A 213 -62.21 -68.10 37.01
C ILE A 213 -60.83 -67.70 37.54
N GLN A 214 -60.13 -68.60 38.24
CA GLN A 214 -58.77 -68.36 38.72
C GLN A 214 -57.77 -68.21 37.56
N GLN A 215 -57.85 -69.06 36.54
CA GLN A 215 -57.05 -68.92 35.32
C GLN A 215 -57.29 -67.57 34.64
N LEU A 216 -58.56 -67.17 34.44
CA LEU A 216 -58.91 -65.88 33.81
C LEU A 216 -58.44 -64.68 34.64
N ARG A 217 -58.39 -64.78 35.97
CA ARG A 217 -57.80 -63.75 36.85
C ARG A 217 -56.28 -63.65 36.65
N GLN A 218 -55.57 -64.77 36.59
CA GLN A 218 -54.12 -64.79 36.35
C GLN A 218 -53.76 -64.30 34.94
N GLU A 219 -54.50 -64.74 33.91
CA GLU A 219 -54.36 -64.26 32.53
C GLU A 219 -54.56 -62.74 32.47
N LYS A 220 -55.65 -62.24 33.08
CA LYS A 220 -55.92 -60.81 33.18
C LYS A 220 -54.79 -60.04 33.88
N GLU A 221 -54.33 -60.49 35.04
CA GLU A 221 -53.27 -59.83 35.81
C GLU A 221 -51.94 -59.79 35.02
N SER A 222 -51.60 -60.89 34.33
CA SER A 222 -50.40 -60.96 33.49
C SER A 222 -50.46 -60.01 32.28
N GLU A 223 -51.64 -59.86 31.66
CA GLU A 223 -51.86 -58.92 30.56
C GLU A 223 -51.90 -57.46 31.05
N GLU A 224 -52.50 -57.18 32.22
CA GLU A 224 -52.45 -55.86 32.84
C GLU A 224 -51.00 -55.44 33.17
N ALA A 225 -50.19 -56.36 33.70
CA ALA A 225 -48.76 -56.14 33.92
C ALA A 225 -47.98 -55.91 32.60
N ARG A 226 -48.30 -56.67 31.54
CA ARG A 226 -47.70 -56.50 30.20
C ARG A 226 -48.06 -55.15 29.58
N VAL A 227 -49.31 -54.72 29.69
CA VAL A 227 -49.77 -53.40 29.22
C VAL A 227 -49.10 -52.26 29.99
N GLU A 228 -48.94 -52.40 31.30
CA GLU A 228 -48.30 -51.35 32.12
C GLU A 228 -46.79 -51.27 31.84
N ALA A 229 -46.09 -52.39 31.67
CA ALA A 229 -44.70 -52.42 31.21
C ALA A 229 -44.54 -51.75 29.82
N LEU A 230 -45.46 -51.99 28.89
CA LEU A 230 -45.47 -51.32 27.58
C LEU A 230 -45.70 -49.81 27.70
N ARG A 231 -46.63 -49.36 28.56
CA ARG A 231 -46.86 -47.93 28.82
C ARG A 231 -45.62 -47.24 29.39
N GLN A 232 -44.96 -47.86 30.36
CA GLN A 232 -43.73 -47.33 30.94
C GLN A 232 -42.61 -47.27 29.90
N GLY A 233 -42.45 -48.32 29.08
CA GLY A 233 -41.50 -48.34 27.96
C GLY A 233 -41.76 -47.26 26.90
N MET A 234 -43.04 -46.98 26.58
CA MET A 234 -43.41 -45.89 25.68
C MET A 234 -43.13 -44.51 26.30
N LYS A 235 -43.42 -44.34 27.60
CA LYS A 235 -43.16 -43.09 28.33
C LYS A 235 -41.68 -42.73 28.35
N LEU A 236 -40.80 -43.70 28.62
CA LEU A 236 -39.34 -43.50 28.58
C LEU A 236 -38.84 -43.11 27.19
N LYS A 237 -39.30 -43.80 26.13
CA LYS A 237 -38.97 -43.46 24.74
C LYS A 237 -39.42 -42.05 24.35
N LEU A 238 -40.57 -41.60 24.86
CA LEU A 238 -41.08 -40.26 24.63
C LEU A 238 -40.21 -39.21 25.34
N THR A 239 -39.82 -39.42 26.60
CA THR A 239 -38.93 -38.50 27.31
C THR A 239 -37.52 -38.44 26.70
N ASP A 240 -37.00 -39.56 26.18
CA ASP A 240 -35.72 -39.59 25.47
C ASP A 240 -35.79 -38.82 24.15
N ALA A 241 -36.90 -38.95 23.40
CA ALA A 241 -37.13 -38.18 22.18
C ALA A 241 -37.25 -36.66 22.45
N GLU A 242 -37.97 -36.25 23.50
CA GLU A 242 -38.05 -34.85 23.94
C GLU A 242 -36.66 -34.30 24.34
N MET A 243 -35.84 -35.10 25.02
CA MET A 243 -34.47 -34.73 25.38
C MET A 243 -33.58 -34.57 24.15
N GLN A 244 -33.72 -35.44 23.15
CA GLN A 244 -32.99 -35.33 21.88
C GLN A 244 -33.42 -34.12 21.05
N LEU A 245 -34.73 -33.84 20.97
CA LEU A 245 -35.26 -32.65 20.29
C LEU A 245 -34.75 -31.36 20.95
N THR A 246 -34.87 -31.25 22.27
CA THR A 246 -34.38 -30.06 23.00
C THR A 246 -32.86 -29.90 22.94
N LYS A 247 -32.09 -31.00 22.82
CA LYS A 247 -30.65 -30.95 22.53
C LYS A 247 -30.39 -30.43 21.12
N LYS A 248 -31.08 -30.96 20.10
CA LYS A 248 -30.94 -30.53 18.69
C LYS A 248 -31.33 -29.07 18.48
N ASP A 249 -32.38 -28.59 19.15
CA ASP A 249 -32.76 -27.17 19.14
C ASP A 249 -31.68 -26.25 19.73
N ARG A 250 -30.95 -26.71 20.75
CA ARG A 250 -29.82 -25.95 21.32
C ARG A 250 -28.62 -25.94 20.39
N GLU A 251 -28.31 -27.08 19.76
CA GLU A 251 -27.25 -27.20 18.75
C GLU A 251 -27.52 -26.27 17.56
N LEU A 252 -28.72 -26.32 16.98
CA LEU A 252 -29.12 -25.44 15.86
C LEU A 252 -29.09 -23.95 16.23
N LYS A 253 -29.49 -23.58 17.45
CA LYS A 253 -29.40 -22.18 17.92
C LYS A 253 -27.96 -21.73 18.12
N ALA A 254 -27.09 -22.60 18.64
CA ALA A 254 -25.66 -22.30 18.78
C ALA A 254 -24.99 -22.14 17.40
N GLU A 255 -25.29 -23.02 16.45
CA GLU A 255 -24.81 -22.96 15.07
C GLU A 255 -25.31 -21.70 14.34
N GLN A 256 -26.58 -21.33 14.51
CA GLN A 256 -27.13 -20.08 13.95
C GLN A 256 -26.43 -18.84 14.53
N VAL A 257 -26.07 -18.83 15.81
CA VAL A 257 -25.30 -17.73 16.42
C VAL A 257 -23.86 -17.72 15.90
N ALA A 258 -23.20 -18.88 15.81
CA ALA A 258 -21.84 -18.98 15.25
C ALA A 258 -21.79 -18.50 13.78
N SER A 259 -22.75 -18.91 12.96
CA SER A 259 -22.89 -18.49 11.56
C SER A 259 -23.12 -16.98 11.43
N ARG A 260 -23.93 -16.38 12.31
CA ARG A 260 -24.09 -14.91 12.36
C ARG A 260 -22.80 -14.19 12.74
N ASN A 261 -22.12 -14.65 13.78
CA ASN A 261 -20.87 -14.07 14.26
C ASN A 261 -19.77 -14.12 13.18
N GLU A 262 -19.65 -15.24 12.46
CA GLU A 262 -18.70 -15.35 11.34
C GLU A 262 -19.12 -14.44 10.17
N GLY A 263 -20.42 -14.33 9.88
CA GLY A 263 -20.94 -13.36 8.92
C GLY A 263 -20.63 -11.90 9.28
N ASP A 264 -20.65 -11.54 10.57
CA ASP A 264 -20.24 -10.22 11.05
C ASP A 264 -18.72 -10.02 10.97
N ARG A 265 -17.93 -11.03 11.34
CA ARG A 265 -16.46 -11.01 11.19
C ARG A 265 -16.03 -10.78 9.74
N LEU A 266 -16.62 -11.52 8.80
CA LEU A 266 -16.36 -11.36 7.36
C LEU A 266 -16.79 -9.99 6.84
N ARG A 267 -17.89 -9.41 7.36
CA ARG A 267 -18.29 -8.02 7.07
C ARG A 267 -17.23 -7.02 7.54
N THR A 268 -16.70 -7.17 8.75
CA THR A 268 -15.64 -6.30 9.28
C THR A 268 -14.36 -6.40 8.45
N MET A 269 -13.87 -7.61 8.16
CA MET A 269 -12.68 -7.82 7.34
C MET A 269 -12.83 -7.24 5.92
N LEU A 270 -14.01 -7.39 5.31
CA LEU A 270 -14.31 -6.79 4.00
C LEU A 270 -14.28 -5.26 4.02
N GLU A 271 -14.72 -4.63 5.12
CA GLU A 271 -14.73 -3.18 5.25
C GLU A 271 -13.31 -2.63 5.53
N GLU A 272 -12.51 -3.32 6.35
CA GLU A 272 -11.09 -3.02 6.53
C GLU A 272 -10.33 -3.10 5.20
N GLU A 273 -10.58 -4.13 4.38
CA GLU A 273 -9.89 -4.29 3.10
C GLU A 273 -10.28 -3.22 2.06
N LYS A 274 -11.54 -2.79 2.05
CA LYS A 274 -11.96 -1.61 1.26
C LYS A 274 -11.25 -0.34 1.72
N GLN A 275 -11.09 -0.13 3.03
CA GLN A 275 -10.41 1.05 3.57
C GLN A 275 -8.91 1.05 3.19
N LYS A 276 -8.24 -0.11 3.26
CA LYS A 276 -6.86 -0.26 2.77
C LYS A 276 -6.77 0.02 1.26
N SER A 277 -7.67 -0.52 0.47
CA SER A 277 -7.73 -0.29 -0.99
C SER A 277 -7.92 1.20 -1.33
N ALA A 278 -8.83 1.89 -0.63
CA ALA A 278 -9.04 3.32 -0.78
C ALA A 278 -7.81 4.16 -0.37
N ALA A 279 -7.07 3.75 0.68
CA ALA A 279 -5.82 4.40 1.07
C ALA A 279 -4.71 4.22 0.03
N LEU A 280 -4.56 3.01 -0.52
CA LEU A 280 -3.60 2.72 -1.60
C LEU A 280 -3.94 3.47 -2.90
N GLU A 281 -5.23 3.65 -3.21
CA GLU A 281 -5.67 4.48 -4.34
C GLU A 281 -5.30 5.96 -4.14
N GLN A 282 -5.50 6.51 -2.94
CA GLN A 282 -5.04 7.87 -2.61
C GLN A 282 -3.52 8.02 -2.69
N GLU A 283 -2.75 7.02 -2.22
CA GLU A 283 -1.29 7.04 -2.34
C GLU A 283 -0.84 6.98 -3.81
N ARG A 284 -1.44 6.12 -4.62
CA ARG A 284 -1.19 6.03 -6.07
C ARG A 284 -1.39 7.38 -6.75
N ASP A 285 -2.47 8.08 -6.42
CA ASP A 285 -2.79 9.37 -7.04
C ASP A 285 -1.83 10.48 -6.58
N VAL A 286 -1.44 10.50 -5.29
CA VAL A 286 -0.38 11.39 -4.79
C VAL A 286 0.99 11.10 -5.45
N LEU A 287 1.33 9.83 -5.71
CA LEU A 287 2.55 9.46 -6.41
C LEU A 287 2.49 9.85 -7.90
N ARG A 288 1.31 9.80 -8.52
CA ARG A 288 1.08 10.26 -9.90
C ARG A 288 1.29 11.77 -10.02
N ASP A 289 0.74 12.56 -9.10
CA ASP A 289 0.95 14.01 -9.06
C ASP A 289 2.42 14.38 -8.83
N LYS A 290 3.13 13.64 -7.98
CA LYS A 290 4.60 13.78 -7.78
C LYS A 290 5.39 13.44 -9.04
N LEU A 291 4.98 12.41 -9.79
CA LEU A 291 5.61 12.05 -11.06
C LEU A 291 5.38 13.13 -12.13
N GLU A 292 4.18 13.69 -12.21
CA GLU A 292 3.84 14.75 -13.18
C GLU A 292 4.56 16.06 -12.86
N THR A 293 4.59 16.48 -11.59
CA THR A 293 5.39 17.64 -11.15
C THR A 293 6.88 17.46 -11.38
N SER A 294 7.44 16.28 -11.10
CA SER A 294 8.85 15.95 -11.40
C SER A 294 9.14 15.99 -12.91
N LYS A 295 8.22 15.49 -13.75
CA LYS A 295 8.33 15.55 -15.21
C LYS A 295 8.32 16.98 -15.73
N ASN A 296 7.43 17.83 -15.20
CA ASN A 296 7.35 19.25 -15.58
C ASN A 296 8.64 20.00 -15.19
N ALA A 297 9.15 19.76 -13.97
CA ALA A 297 10.44 20.31 -13.52
C ALA A 297 11.63 19.84 -14.36
N ALA A 298 11.62 18.60 -14.88
CA ALA A 298 12.63 18.12 -15.81
C ALA A 298 12.57 18.89 -17.15
N THR A 299 11.38 19.09 -17.73
CA THR A 299 11.22 19.87 -18.97
C THR A 299 11.60 21.34 -18.80
N GLU A 300 11.34 21.92 -17.63
CA GLU A 300 11.78 23.28 -17.28
C GLU A 300 13.31 23.36 -17.16
N ASN A 301 13.95 22.34 -16.56
CA ASN A 301 15.42 22.29 -16.47
C ASN A 301 16.08 22.20 -17.85
N ASP A 302 15.51 21.44 -18.77
CA ASP A 302 16.01 21.33 -20.14
C ASP A 302 15.79 22.63 -20.96
N ALA A 303 14.68 23.33 -20.73
CA ALA A 303 14.48 24.67 -21.28
C ALA A 303 15.54 25.67 -20.76
N LEU A 304 15.75 25.74 -19.43
CA LEU A 304 16.78 26.58 -18.81
C LEU A 304 18.21 26.22 -19.26
N ARG A 305 18.49 24.94 -19.56
CA ARG A 305 19.76 24.51 -20.18
C ARG A 305 19.92 25.06 -21.60
N SER A 306 18.89 24.99 -22.43
CA SER A 306 18.93 25.54 -23.78
C SER A 306 19.09 27.06 -23.78
N GLU A 307 18.39 27.77 -22.90
CA GLU A 307 18.52 29.22 -22.70
C GLU A 307 19.94 29.59 -22.24
N LYS A 308 20.49 28.86 -21.26
CA LYS A 308 21.87 29.07 -20.79
C LYS A 308 22.91 28.84 -21.90
N LEU A 309 22.69 27.87 -22.80
CA LEU A 309 23.57 27.65 -23.95
C LEU A 309 23.44 28.78 -24.98
N ALA A 310 22.22 29.25 -25.26
CA ALA A 310 22.00 30.40 -26.14
C ALA A 310 22.67 31.68 -25.60
N LEU A 311 22.46 31.99 -24.31
CA LEU A 311 23.11 33.12 -23.65
C LEU A 311 24.64 33.02 -23.68
N ARG A 312 25.19 31.81 -23.50
CA ARG A 312 26.63 31.59 -23.62
C ARG A 312 27.15 31.92 -25.02
N ILE A 313 26.45 31.50 -26.08
CA ILE A 313 26.81 31.83 -27.46
C ILE A 313 26.79 33.36 -27.65
N THR A 314 25.73 34.06 -27.22
CA THR A 314 25.67 35.53 -27.34
C THR A 314 26.77 36.26 -26.58
N VAL A 315 27.23 35.71 -25.44
CA VAL A 315 28.37 36.27 -24.69
C VAL A 315 29.68 36.00 -25.41
N GLU A 316 29.86 34.84 -26.04
CA GLU A 316 31.04 34.54 -26.86
C GLU A 316 31.08 35.48 -28.10
N GLU A 317 29.94 35.70 -28.79
CA GLU A 317 29.78 36.66 -29.89
C GLU A 317 30.11 38.11 -29.49
N LEU A 318 29.55 38.61 -28.39
CA LEU A 318 29.83 39.97 -27.89
C LEU A 318 31.30 40.15 -27.47
N ASN A 319 31.96 39.11 -26.95
CA ASN A 319 33.39 39.18 -26.66
C ASN A 319 34.25 39.22 -27.93
N GLU A 320 33.83 38.58 -29.03
CA GLU A 320 34.49 38.72 -30.33
C GLU A 320 34.32 40.13 -30.92
N GLU A 321 33.14 40.74 -30.75
CA GLU A 321 32.85 42.12 -31.18
C GLU A 321 33.70 43.13 -30.38
N ILE A 322 33.69 43.07 -29.06
CA ILE A 322 34.58 43.87 -28.19
C ILE A 322 36.07 43.64 -28.55
N GLY A 323 36.43 42.42 -28.95
CA GLY A 323 37.77 42.07 -29.42
C GLY A 323 38.16 42.67 -30.77
N LYS A 324 37.19 43.02 -31.62
CA LYS A 324 37.39 43.78 -32.88
C LYS A 324 37.48 45.27 -32.58
N ASP A 325 36.49 45.83 -31.88
CA ASP A 325 36.45 47.24 -31.48
C ASP A 325 37.73 47.67 -30.77
N ARG A 326 38.28 46.80 -29.91
CA ARG A 326 39.55 47.04 -29.24
C ARG A 326 40.73 47.14 -30.21
N LYS A 327 40.81 46.28 -31.22
CA LYS A 327 41.88 46.33 -32.24
C LYS A 327 41.76 47.59 -33.10
N ASP A 328 40.54 47.95 -33.46
CA ASP A 328 40.27 49.15 -34.25
C ASP A 328 40.60 50.43 -33.45
N ALA A 329 40.28 50.45 -32.15
CA ALA A 329 40.69 51.52 -31.24
C ALA A 329 42.22 51.55 -30.99
N GLU A 330 42.90 50.41 -30.97
CA GLU A 330 44.36 50.33 -30.90
C GLU A 330 45.02 50.82 -32.21
N ALA A 331 44.43 50.53 -33.37
CA ALA A 331 44.86 51.03 -34.67
C ALA A 331 44.69 52.54 -34.80
N LEU A 332 43.51 53.08 -34.47
CA LEU A 332 43.24 54.53 -34.45
C LEU A 332 44.18 55.29 -33.49
N ARG A 333 44.56 54.68 -32.36
CA ARG A 333 45.59 55.25 -31.46
C ARG A 333 46.97 55.26 -32.10
N ALA A 334 47.35 54.23 -32.86
CA ALA A 334 48.61 54.21 -33.58
C ALA A 334 48.65 55.29 -34.68
N GLU A 335 47.58 55.44 -35.46
CA GLU A 335 47.43 56.52 -36.45
C GLU A 335 47.48 57.91 -35.81
N LEU A 336 46.79 58.12 -34.68
CA LEU A 336 46.81 59.39 -33.95
C LEU A 336 48.20 59.71 -33.39
N ASN A 337 48.97 58.70 -32.96
CA ASN A 337 50.36 58.90 -32.56
C ASN A 337 51.25 59.30 -33.76
N VAL A 338 51.08 58.69 -34.92
CA VAL A 338 51.80 59.06 -36.16
C VAL A 338 51.45 60.48 -36.60
N ALA A 339 50.17 60.88 -36.50
CA ALA A 339 49.73 62.24 -36.78
C ALA A 339 50.35 63.25 -35.79
N ASN A 340 50.43 62.91 -34.50
CA ASN A 340 51.07 63.75 -33.49
C ASN A 340 52.59 63.89 -33.71
N THR A 341 53.29 62.83 -34.11
CA THR A 341 54.73 62.93 -34.46
C THR A 341 54.93 63.80 -35.70
N ALA A 342 54.11 63.66 -36.74
CA ALA A 342 54.18 64.50 -37.93
C ALA A 342 53.87 65.98 -37.65
N LEU A 343 52.95 66.27 -36.72
CA LEU A 343 52.70 67.63 -36.25
C LEU A 343 53.91 68.20 -35.49
N SER A 344 54.53 67.42 -34.60
CA SER A 344 55.73 67.84 -33.86
C SER A 344 56.93 68.07 -34.79
N GLU A 345 57.11 67.23 -35.82
CA GLU A 345 58.10 67.44 -36.87
C GLU A 345 57.81 68.72 -37.67
N LEU A 346 56.56 68.99 -38.03
CA LEU A 346 56.16 70.21 -38.74
C LEU A 346 56.40 71.48 -37.88
N GLU A 347 56.16 71.41 -36.58
CA GLU A 347 56.53 72.48 -35.63
C GLU A 347 58.06 72.66 -35.56
N ALA A 348 58.84 71.58 -35.50
CA ALA A 348 60.30 71.65 -35.55
C ALA A 348 60.81 72.25 -36.87
N PHE A 349 60.24 71.86 -38.01
CA PHE A 349 60.52 72.48 -39.31
C PHE A 349 60.14 73.96 -39.34
N LYS A 350 59.04 74.36 -38.70
CA LYS A 350 58.62 75.76 -38.60
C LYS A 350 59.60 76.59 -37.76
N ILE A 351 60.11 76.03 -36.65
CA ILE A 351 61.18 76.65 -35.85
C ILE A 351 62.46 76.77 -36.68
N ALA A 352 62.93 75.66 -37.26
CA ALA A 352 64.15 75.64 -38.07
C ALA A 352 64.07 76.57 -39.30
N ASN A 353 62.90 76.71 -39.92
CA ASN A 353 62.68 77.67 -41.00
C ASN A 353 62.64 79.12 -40.48
N GLY A 354 62.11 79.35 -39.27
CA GLY A 354 62.21 80.62 -38.56
C GLY A 354 63.68 81.00 -38.26
N ASP A 355 64.47 80.07 -37.74
CA ASP A 355 65.91 80.22 -37.51
C ASP A 355 66.67 80.45 -38.81
N LEU A 356 66.33 79.74 -39.89
CA LEU A 356 66.92 79.93 -41.22
C LEU A 356 66.56 81.31 -41.79
N THR A 357 65.33 81.79 -41.57
CA THR A 357 64.90 83.14 -41.97
C THR A 357 65.65 84.19 -41.16
N ALA A 358 65.81 83.99 -39.85
CA ALA A 358 66.62 84.86 -38.98
C ALA A 358 68.10 84.85 -39.37
N GLN A 359 68.67 83.69 -39.73
CA GLN A 359 70.01 83.58 -40.31
C GLN A 359 70.13 84.28 -41.66
N LEU A 360 69.11 84.22 -42.51
CA LEU A 360 69.11 84.88 -43.81
C LEU A 360 69.04 86.42 -43.65
N GLU A 361 68.24 86.93 -42.72
CA GLU A 361 68.30 88.35 -42.34
C GLU A 361 69.62 88.72 -41.65
N ALA A 362 70.16 87.86 -40.78
CA ALA A 362 71.48 88.07 -40.16
C ALA A 362 72.62 88.05 -41.20
N VAL A 363 72.52 87.25 -42.26
CA VAL A 363 73.47 87.24 -43.39
C VAL A 363 73.24 88.42 -44.33
N LYS A 364 72.01 88.93 -44.48
CA LYS A 364 71.76 90.21 -45.18
C LYS A 364 72.36 91.38 -44.42
N THR A 365 72.15 91.48 -43.10
CA THR A 365 72.78 92.51 -42.27
C THR A 365 74.29 92.32 -42.23
N ALA A 366 74.80 91.10 -42.04
CA ALA A 366 76.24 90.83 -42.09
C ALA A 366 76.84 91.06 -43.48
N ASN A 367 76.10 90.92 -44.59
CA ASN A 367 76.55 91.34 -45.92
C ASN A 367 76.51 92.86 -46.09
N ALA A 368 75.55 93.56 -45.52
CA ALA A 368 75.57 95.02 -45.46
C ALA A 368 76.76 95.52 -44.63
N ASP A 369 77.01 94.90 -43.47
CA ASP A 369 78.15 95.16 -42.60
C ASP A 369 79.47 94.72 -43.24
N LEU A 370 79.52 93.64 -44.04
CA LEU A 370 80.69 93.26 -44.84
C LEU A 370 80.90 94.19 -46.03
N THR A 371 79.84 94.82 -46.55
CA THR A 371 79.97 95.88 -47.56
C THR A 371 80.54 97.14 -46.92
N ALA A 372 80.09 97.49 -45.71
CA ALA A 372 80.66 98.57 -44.88
C ALA A 372 82.08 98.25 -44.38
N HIS A 373 82.39 97.00 -44.06
CA HIS A 373 83.74 96.53 -43.73
C HIS A 373 84.63 96.37 -44.97
N LEU A 374 84.09 96.23 -46.18
CA LEU A 374 84.88 96.38 -47.42
C LEU A 374 85.28 97.84 -47.67
N GLU A 375 84.48 98.81 -47.20
CA GLU A 375 84.93 100.22 -47.12
C GLU A 375 85.92 100.46 -45.96
N THR A 376 85.75 99.77 -44.82
CA THR A 376 86.51 100.08 -43.58
C THR A 376 87.80 99.26 -43.39
N CYS A 377 87.85 98.01 -43.86
CA CYS A 377 88.97 97.07 -43.66
C CYS A 377 89.89 96.98 -44.89
N LYS A 378 90.36 98.15 -45.34
CA LYS A 378 91.62 98.28 -46.10
C LYS A 378 92.88 98.09 -45.22
N SER A 379 92.71 97.50 -44.02
CA SER A 379 93.67 97.48 -42.92
C SER A 379 93.58 96.20 -42.05
N ALA A 380 94.71 95.50 -41.90
CA ALA A 380 95.12 94.63 -40.77
C ALA A 380 94.45 93.24 -40.50
N VAL A 381 94.87 92.22 -41.27
CA VAL A 381 95.62 90.98 -40.87
C VAL A 381 95.55 90.39 -39.42
N GLN A 382 95.46 89.03 -39.37
CA GLN A 382 95.99 88.01 -38.39
C GLN A 382 95.09 87.31 -37.32
N GLY A 383 95.19 85.96 -37.23
CA GLY A 383 94.76 85.12 -36.07
C GLY A 383 94.19 83.72 -36.39
N ARG A 384 94.47 82.67 -35.60
CA ARG A 384 94.07 81.23 -35.80
C ARG A 384 94.04 80.47 -34.42
N PRO A 385 93.73 79.15 -34.34
CA PRO A 385 92.46 78.41 -34.04
C PRO A 385 92.43 77.85 -32.58
N PRO A 386 92.05 76.58 -32.21
CA PRO A 386 91.03 75.59 -32.66
C PRO A 386 90.16 74.97 -31.52
N SER A 387 89.11 74.17 -31.82
CA SER A 387 88.82 72.83 -31.20
C SER A 387 87.46 72.19 -31.60
N GLU A 388 87.46 70.88 -31.86
CA GLU A 388 86.30 69.94 -31.92
C GLU A 388 86.10 69.26 -30.52
N PRO A 389 85.39 68.11 -30.27
CA PRO A 389 84.52 67.24 -31.11
C PRO A 389 83.27 66.58 -30.42
N ALA A 390 82.56 65.75 -31.22
CA ALA A 390 82.00 64.40 -30.93
C ALA A 390 80.82 64.08 -29.95
N VAL A 391 79.78 63.45 -30.54
CA VAL A 391 79.22 62.07 -30.29
C VAL A 391 78.94 61.58 -28.86
N THR A 392 77.68 61.11 -28.59
CA THR A 392 77.36 59.71 -28.15
C THR A 392 75.85 59.43 -28.05
N SER A 393 75.38 58.38 -28.75
CA SER A 393 74.35 57.43 -28.27
C SER A 393 75.09 56.16 -27.83
N PRO A 394 74.62 55.37 -26.82
CA PRO A 394 73.90 54.11 -27.16
C PRO A 394 73.01 53.50 -26.03
N SER A 395 72.51 52.27 -26.31
CA SER A 395 72.05 51.21 -25.38
C SER A 395 70.69 51.40 -24.68
N VAL A 396 69.64 50.59 -24.93
CA VAL A 396 69.48 49.11 -25.00
C VAL A 396 69.49 48.42 -23.63
N ARG A 397 68.26 48.20 -23.13
CA ARG A 397 67.67 46.94 -22.62
C ARG A 397 68.44 46.08 -21.60
N SER A 398 67.85 45.93 -20.41
CA SER A 398 68.12 44.84 -19.46
C SER A 398 66.82 44.35 -18.80
N GLU A 399 66.21 43.30 -19.34
CA GLU A 399 65.09 42.61 -18.66
C GLU A 399 65.65 41.67 -17.59
N ILE A 400 65.35 41.95 -16.32
CA ILE A 400 65.69 41.06 -15.21
C ILE A 400 64.70 39.90 -15.21
N HIS A 401 65.09 38.78 -15.81
CA HIS A 401 64.40 37.50 -15.62
C HIS A 401 65.04 36.75 -14.46
N SER A 402 64.42 36.88 -13.28
CA SER A 402 64.83 36.18 -12.06
C SER A 402 64.74 34.66 -12.25
N GLY A 403 65.90 34.00 -12.27
CA GLY A 403 65.97 32.54 -12.35
C GLY A 403 65.41 31.87 -11.09
N ALA A 404 64.14 31.48 -11.13
CA ALA A 404 63.60 30.50 -10.20
C ALA A 404 64.26 29.14 -10.49
N SER A 405 64.88 28.52 -9.49
CA SER A 405 65.56 27.23 -9.63
C SER A 405 64.64 26.19 -10.27
N ASP A 406 65.10 25.56 -11.36
CA ASP A 406 64.36 24.52 -12.10
C ASP A 406 63.91 23.35 -11.20
N GLU A 407 64.64 23.09 -10.11
CA GLU A 407 64.29 22.06 -9.13
C GLU A 407 63.02 22.40 -8.36
N GLN A 408 62.81 23.68 -8.01
CA GLN A 408 61.61 24.14 -7.32
C GLN A 408 60.39 24.01 -8.24
N THR A 409 60.53 24.40 -9.52
CA THR A 409 59.48 24.24 -10.54
C THR A 409 59.13 22.76 -10.76
N LYS A 410 60.13 21.86 -10.77
CA LYS A 410 59.91 20.40 -10.85
C LYS A 410 59.16 19.87 -9.61
N LEU A 411 59.56 20.26 -8.41
CA LEU A 411 58.88 19.84 -7.16
C LEU A 411 57.44 20.33 -7.10
N ASP A 412 57.16 21.57 -7.49
CA ASP A 412 55.79 22.10 -7.47
C ASP A 412 54.91 21.49 -8.58
N ASN A 413 55.48 21.10 -9.72
CA ASN A 413 54.78 20.31 -10.73
C ASN A 413 54.46 18.88 -10.22
N ILE A 414 55.39 18.23 -9.52
CA ILE A 414 55.15 16.92 -8.87
C ILE A 414 54.06 17.04 -7.80
N ARG A 415 54.09 18.08 -6.95
CA ARG A 415 53.07 18.34 -5.93
C ARG A 415 51.68 18.59 -6.54
N LYS A 416 51.60 19.38 -7.63
CA LYS A 416 50.36 19.60 -8.39
C LYS A 416 49.82 18.28 -8.94
N MET A 417 50.67 17.49 -9.59
CA MET A 417 50.29 16.18 -10.15
C MET A 417 49.81 15.22 -9.05
N TYR A 418 50.55 15.08 -7.94
CA TYR A 418 50.14 14.23 -6.81
C TYR A 418 48.79 14.68 -6.23
N THR A 419 48.59 15.98 -6.02
CA THR A 419 47.34 16.54 -5.50
C THR A 419 46.17 16.28 -6.46
N GLN A 420 46.39 16.42 -7.77
CA GLN A 420 45.39 16.15 -8.79
C GLN A 420 45.02 14.66 -8.88
N VAL A 421 46.02 13.76 -8.88
CA VAL A 421 45.83 12.30 -8.91
C VAL A 421 45.12 11.83 -7.63
N LYS A 422 45.55 12.31 -6.46
CA LYS A 422 44.91 12.01 -5.18
C LYS A 422 43.46 12.52 -5.14
N GLY A 423 43.19 13.75 -5.55
CA GLY A 423 41.83 14.30 -5.62
C GLY A 423 40.91 13.51 -6.56
N ARG A 424 41.43 13.01 -7.68
CA ARG A 424 40.69 12.10 -8.58
C ARG A 424 40.43 10.73 -7.92
N TYR A 425 41.42 10.17 -7.23
CA TYR A 425 41.29 8.91 -6.50
C TYR A 425 40.27 9.01 -5.35
N ASP A 426 40.35 10.06 -4.52
CA ASP A 426 39.43 10.27 -3.39
C ASP A 426 37.98 10.47 -3.87
N ASN A 427 37.79 11.18 -5.00
CA ASN A 427 36.47 11.32 -5.64
C ASN A 427 35.95 9.97 -6.18
N LEU A 428 36.78 9.22 -6.93
CA LEU A 428 36.41 7.89 -7.44
C LEU A 428 36.06 6.94 -6.29
N TYR A 429 36.87 6.91 -5.22
CA TYR A 429 36.62 6.12 -4.02
C TYR A 429 35.30 6.52 -3.32
N SER A 430 34.98 7.81 -3.26
CA SER A 430 33.68 8.29 -2.74
C SER A 430 32.50 7.81 -3.57
N VAL A 431 32.56 7.92 -4.90
CA VAL A 431 31.52 7.42 -5.82
C VAL A 431 31.35 5.92 -5.68
N VAL A 432 32.45 5.18 -5.66
CA VAL A 432 32.49 3.73 -5.51
C VAL A 432 31.94 3.27 -4.15
N LYS A 433 32.28 3.97 -3.05
CA LYS A 433 31.73 3.70 -1.71
C LYS A 433 30.22 3.96 -1.67
N ASN A 434 29.76 5.07 -2.25
CA ASN A 434 28.33 5.37 -2.34
C ASN A 434 27.59 4.27 -3.13
N LEU A 435 28.13 3.85 -4.28
CA LEU A 435 27.57 2.77 -5.10
C LEU A 435 27.53 1.42 -4.36
N SER A 436 28.57 1.07 -3.61
CA SER A 436 28.59 -0.11 -2.75
C SER A 436 27.56 -0.04 -1.61
N SER A 437 27.29 1.16 -1.08
CA SER A 437 26.29 1.37 -0.04
C SER A 437 24.85 1.31 -0.55
N THR A 438 24.56 1.86 -1.73
CA THR A 438 23.21 1.86 -2.32
C THR A 438 22.83 0.51 -2.93
N THR A 439 23.82 -0.27 -3.38
CA THR A 439 23.61 -1.63 -3.92
C THR A 439 23.76 -2.74 -2.88
N ARG A 440 23.94 -2.39 -1.59
CA ARG A 440 24.27 -3.34 -0.51
C ARG A 440 23.30 -4.51 -0.41
N ASP A 441 22.00 -4.22 -0.54
CA ASP A 441 20.88 -5.14 -0.34
C ASP A 441 20.21 -5.55 -1.67
N MET A 442 20.85 -5.23 -2.81
CA MET A 442 20.36 -5.63 -4.14
C MET A 442 20.88 -7.03 -4.52
N PRO A 443 20.04 -7.90 -5.14
CA PRO A 443 20.47 -9.20 -5.62
C PRO A 443 21.31 -9.07 -6.90
N LEU A 444 22.61 -8.74 -6.74
CA LEU A 444 23.53 -8.45 -7.84
C LEU A 444 23.65 -9.59 -8.87
N ALA A 445 23.42 -10.85 -8.47
CA ALA A 445 23.42 -12.00 -9.39
C ALA A 445 22.41 -11.86 -10.55
N GLY A 446 21.31 -11.13 -10.36
CA GLY A 446 20.31 -10.88 -11.40
C GLY A 446 20.72 -9.85 -12.46
N PHE A 447 21.83 -9.13 -12.27
CA PHE A 447 22.28 -8.05 -13.16
C PHE A 447 23.37 -8.48 -14.16
N GLY A 448 23.56 -9.79 -14.35
CA GLY A 448 24.55 -10.34 -15.29
C GLY A 448 25.97 -9.84 -15.02
N GLU A 449 26.70 -9.51 -16.09
CA GLU A 449 28.08 -9.03 -16.01
C GLU A 449 28.23 -7.75 -15.17
N PHE A 450 27.26 -6.83 -15.25
CA PHE A 450 27.25 -5.60 -14.44
C PHE A 450 27.18 -5.90 -12.93
N GLY A 451 26.37 -6.87 -12.55
CA GLY A 451 26.35 -7.40 -11.18
C GLY A 451 27.67 -8.04 -10.75
N GLY A 452 28.35 -8.72 -11.68
CA GLY A 452 29.71 -9.23 -11.49
C GLY A 452 30.72 -8.12 -11.19
N TYR A 453 30.73 -7.05 -12.00
CA TYR A 453 31.61 -5.89 -11.78
C TYR A 453 31.32 -5.18 -10.46
N LEU A 454 30.05 -4.99 -10.08
CA LEU A 454 29.68 -4.44 -8.77
C LEU A 454 30.15 -5.32 -7.61
N THR A 455 30.09 -6.64 -7.76
CA THR A 455 30.55 -7.58 -6.73
C THR A 455 32.09 -7.52 -6.56
N GLN A 456 32.84 -7.44 -7.66
CA GLN A 456 34.29 -7.24 -7.63
C GLN A 456 34.65 -5.89 -7.00
N LEU A 457 33.93 -4.82 -7.36
CA LEU A 457 34.12 -3.47 -6.84
C LEU A 457 33.89 -3.42 -5.32
N LYS A 458 32.80 -4.02 -4.84
CA LYS A 458 32.48 -4.16 -3.40
C LYS A 458 33.62 -4.86 -2.65
N LYS A 459 34.13 -5.98 -3.18
CA LYS A 459 35.27 -6.70 -2.59
C LYS A 459 36.52 -5.80 -2.44
N ILE A 460 36.85 -5.01 -3.46
CA ILE A 460 38.00 -4.09 -3.44
C ILE A 460 37.81 -2.97 -2.38
N VAL A 461 36.58 -2.46 -2.23
CA VAL A 461 36.26 -1.45 -1.20
C VAL A 461 36.38 -2.04 0.20
N ASP A 462 35.79 -3.21 0.44
CA ASP A 462 35.80 -3.88 1.73
C ASP A 462 37.24 -4.25 2.15
N GLU A 463 38.08 -4.68 1.20
CA GLU A 463 39.50 -4.96 1.41
C GLU A 463 40.30 -3.67 1.71
N ALA A 464 40.02 -2.56 1.02
CA ALA A 464 40.63 -1.27 1.29
C ALA A 464 40.21 -0.68 2.66
N GLU A 465 38.95 -0.84 3.07
CA GLU A 465 38.49 -0.44 4.41
C GLU A 465 39.10 -1.33 5.50
N LYS A 466 39.15 -2.65 5.30
CA LYS A 466 39.84 -3.58 6.21
C LYS A 466 41.31 -3.22 6.38
N THR A 467 42.00 -2.85 5.29
CA THR A 467 43.41 -2.43 5.32
C THR A 467 43.60 -1.10 6.07
N ARG A 468 42.63 -0.18 6.02
CA ARG A 468 42.64 1.07 6.82
C ARG A 468 42.27 0.85 8.29
N MET A 469 41.49 -0.18 8.60
CA MET A 469 41.04 -0.52 9.96
C MET A 469 42.06 -1.34 10.76
N LEU A 470 43.02 -1.98 10.09
CA LEU A 470 44.16 -2.58 10.79
C LEU A 470 44.97 -1.47 11.47
N PRO A 471 45.16 -1.51 12.81
CA PRO A 471 45.92 -0.50 13.50
C PRO A 471 47.35 -0.53 12.96
N ASN A 472 47.90 0.65 12.68
CA ASN A 472 49.26 0.83 12.15
C ASN A 472 50.34 0.61 13.25
N GLY A 473 50.10 -0.36 14.14
CA GLY A 473 50.86 -0.72 15.33
C GLY A 473 51.95 -1.75 15.03
N GLY A 474 52.79 -1.45 14.04
CA GLY A 474 53.82 -2.37 13.55
C GLY A 474 55.02 -1.69 12.92
N ARG A 475 55.25 -0.39 13.21
CA ARG A 475 56.47 0.30 12.76
C ARG A 475 57.63 -0.10 13.67
N LEU A 476 58.21 -1.26 13.38
CA LEU A 476 59.48 -1.73 13.92
C LEU A 476 60.53 -0.62 13.79
N GLY A 477 61.29 -0.40 14.87
CA GLY A 477 62.49 0.41 14.82
C GLY A 477 63.61 -0.35 14.09
N GLY A 478 64.31 0.37 13.23
CA GLY A 478 65.52 -0.02 12.51
C GLY A 478 66.20 1.25 12.02
#